data_AF-A0A5D2F7W3-F1
#
_entry.id   AF-A0A5D2F7W3-F1
#
_cell.length_a   1.000
_cell.length_b   1.000
_cell.length_c   1.000
_cell.angle_alpha   90.00
_cell.angle_beta   90.00
_cell.angle_gamma   90.00
#
_symmetry.space_group_name_H-M   'P 1'
#
loop_
_entity.id
_entity.type
_entity.pdbx_description
1 polymer ?
#
loop_
_entity_poly.entity_id
_entity_poly.type
_entity_poly.pdbx_seq_one_letter_code
_entity_poly.pdbx_strand_id
1 'polypeptide(L)'
;MVTTIPQTPNTPIQSVLIVGNYCHDVLLQGGAVVAETLGGAASFISNVLTGLSVSFHLTSKVGVDFKYPVNHDPIVVPTSKTTVFHAYFDQGYSENAHQDRVLKRVEVCDPINPSDLPDRKFDFGMAVGVGGEILPETLERMVEICDAVFVDIQALIRSFHENGTVKLVRLKESGFYHLLPRLKFLKASSDEALFMEVEEVRQWCCVVVTHGKDGCEVYWKDGEMKIAPFGANQIDPTGAGDSFLGGFVGGLVHGLVVPDAALVGNFFGSLTVAHIGLPKFDLRLLQRIKEEVQTRKVQGTCWLERRDDEVSFTKPAGHDEFHASLSSSKLVSAECRRDLPRSPGSVEQVIRPQYKGQQKFLLNSVYDKSN
;
A
#
# COMPACT_ATOMS: atom_id res chain seq x y z
N MET A 1 -48.54 14.77 17.09
CA MET A 1 -47.92 13.86 16.12
C MET A 1 -46.44 14.15 16.12
N VAL A 2 -45.65 13.31 16.78
CA VAL A 2 -44.18 13.43 16.81
C VAL A 2 -43.68 12.60 15.64
N THR A 3 -43.17 13.26 14.61
CA THR A 3 -42.56 12.66 13.44
C THR A 3 -41.22 12.04 13.85
N THR A 4 -41.20 10.73 14.08
CA THR A 4 -39.98 9.95 14.24
C THR A 4 -39.22 9.91 12.91
N ILE A 5 -38.05 10.54 12.89
CA ILE A 5 -37.09 10.44 11.79
C ILE A 5 -36.69 8.97 11.64
N PRO A 6 -36.75 8.37 10.43
CA PRO A 6 -36.30 7.00 10.22
C PRO A 6 -34.80 6.91 10.53
N GLN A 7 -34.43 6.05 11.49
CA GLN A 7 -33.05 5.66 11.68
C GLN A 7 -32.56 4.95 10.41
N THR A 8 -31.50 5.48 9.80
CA THR A 8 -30.78 4.81 8.71
C THR A 8 -30.38 3.40 9.17
N PRO A 9 -30.62 2.35 8.37
CA PRO A 9 -30.23 0.99 8.76
C PRO A 9 -28.72 0.95 8.98
N ASN A 10 -28.31 0.49 10.17
CA ASN A 10 -26.92 0.18 10.50
C ASN A 10 -26.43 -0.89 9.52
N THR A 11 -25.84 -0.48 8.40
CA THR A 11 -25.02 -1.38 7.59
C THR A 11 -23.91 -1.91 8.49
N PRO A 12 -23.71 -3.25 8.57
CA PRO A 12 -22.60 -3.80 9.35
C PRO A 12 -21.30 -3.16 8.85
N ILE A 13 -20.52 -2.61 9.79
CA ILE A 13 -19.21 -2.02 9.48
C ILE A 13 -18.34 -3.17 8.99
N GLN A 14 -18.06 -3.18 7.70
CA GLN A 14 -17.16 -4.17 7.11
C GLN A 14 -15.77 -4.01 7.73
N SER A 15 -15.21 -5.13 8.13
CA SER A 15 -13.99 -5.23 8.91
C SER A 15 -12.86 -5.76 8.03
N VAL A 16 -11.79 -4.97 7.91
CA VAL A 16 -10.61 -5.32 7.12
C VAL A 16 -9.47 -5.72 8.06
N LEU A 17 -8.76 -6.80 7.74
CA LEU A 17 -7.49 -7.19 8.37
C LEU A 17 -6.34 -6.98 7.38
N ILE A 18 -5.38 -6.13 7.72
CA ILE A 18 -4.12 -6.00 6.99
C ILE A 18 -3.05 -6.78 7.73
N VAL A 19 -2.26 -7.58 7.00
CA VAL A 19 -1.11 -8.31 7.55
C VAL A 19 0.11 -8.05 6.67
N GLY A 20 1.13 -7.44 7.26
CA GLY A 20 2.38 -7.07 6.60
C GLY A 20 3.17 -6.07 7.43
N ASN A 21 4.48 -5.99 7.23
CA ASN A 21 5.34 -5.17 8.09
C ASN A 21 5.42 -3.71 7.64
N TYR A 22 5.60 -2.84 8.63
CA TYR A 22 6.24 -1.55 8.42
C TYR A 22 7.73 -1.75 8.22
N CYS A 23 8.34 -0.93 7.38
CA CYS A 23 9.78 -1.00 7.07
C CYS A 23 10.44 0.38 7.19
N HIS A 24 11.77 0.40 7.27
CA HIS A 24 12.55 1.59 6.93
C HIS A 24 12.96 1.47 5.47
N ASP A 25 12.51 2.40 4.63
CA ASP A 25 12.94 2.48 3.24
C ASP A 25 14.03 3.54 3.12
N VAL A 26 15.18 3.14 2.59
CA VAL A 26 16.35 3.99 2.35
C VAL A 26 16.54 4.11 0.85
N LEU A 27 16.40 5.32 0.33
CA LEU A 27 16.64 5.63 -1.07
C LEU A 27 18.09 6.06 -1.25
N LEU A 28 18.83 5.36 -2.11
CA LEU A 28 20.24 5.65 -2.41
C LEU A 28 20.42 6.02 -3.88
N GLN A 29 21.19 7.07 -4.13
CA GLN A 29 21.57 7.49 -5.48
C GLN A 29 23.06 7.81 -5.51
N GLY A 30 23.81 7.19 -6.44
CA GLY A 30 25.26 7.35 -6.52
C GLY A 30 26.00 6.97 -5.22
N GLY A 31 25.44 6.05 -4.43
CA GLY A 31 25.99 5.63 -3.14
C GLY A 31 25.68 6.54 -1.94
N ALA A 32 25.03 7.69 -2.16
CA ALA A 32 24.59 8.58 -1.09
C ALA A 32 23.12 8.31 -0.70
N VAL A 33 22.79 8.44 0.59
CA VAL A 33 21.41 8.38 1.08
C VAL A 33 20.69 9.67 0.69
N VAL A 34 19.64 9.54 -0.12
CA VAL A 34 18.79 10.64 -0.59
C VAL A 34 17.61 10.85 0.36
N ALA A 35 17.04 9.75 0.87
CA ALA A 35 15.93 9.81 1.82
C ALA A 35 15.89 8.54 2.70
N GLU A 36 15.38 8.70 3.93
CA GLU A 36 14.93 7.60 4.79
C GLU A 36 13.46 7.85 5.13
N THR A 37 12.59 6.91 4.78
CA THR A 37 11.13 7.08 4.90
C THR A 37 10.47 5.85 5.52
N LEU A 38 9.27 6.05 6.06
CA LEU A 38 8.40 4.94 6.43
C LEU A 38 8.00 4.19 5.17
N GLY A 39 8.28 2.89 5.16
CA GLY A 39 8.01 1.99 4.06
C GLY A 39 7.15 0.79 4.47
N GLY A 40 7.14 -0.20 3.58
CA GLY A 40 6.34 -1.42 3.71
C GLY A 40 4.90 -1.23 3.26
N ALA A 41 4.36 -2.23 2.58
CA ALA A 41 3.03 -2.16 1.94
C ALA A 41 1.91 -1.82 2.93
N ALA A 42 2.03 -2.29 4.18
CA ALA A 42 1.12 -1.97 5.26
C ALA A 42 0.95 -0.46 5.49
N SER A 43 2.02 0.33 5.35
CA SER A 43 1.96 1.80 5.52
C SER A 43 1.15 2.47 4.42
N PHE A 44 1.40 2.11 3.16
CA PHE A 44 0.69 2.67 2.00
C PHE A 44 -0.80 2.30 2.01
N ILE A 45 -1.12 1.03 2.26
CA ILE A 45 -2.50 0.55 2.29
C ILE A 45 -3.28 1.18 3.43
N SER A 46 -2.73 1.19 4.66
CA SER A 46 -3.40 1.79 5.82
C SER A 46 -3.65 3.29 5.62
N ASN A 47 -2.73 4.00 4.97
CA ASN A 47 -2.90 5.41 4.63
C ASN A 47 -4.04 5.64 3.62
N VAL A 48 -4.18 4.79 2.61
CA VAL A 48 -5.29 4.86 1.64
C VAL A 48 -6.63 4.51 2.30
N LEU A 49 -6.70 3.42 3.07
CA LEU A 49 -7.93 3.01 3.76
C LEU A 49 -8.39 4.08 4.77
N THR A 50 -7.45 4.68 5.51
CA THR A 50 -7.73 5.83 6.39
C THR A 50 -8.31 6.99 5.58
N GLY A 51 -7.71 7.33 4.44
CA GLY A 51 -8.19 8.38 3.55
C GLY A 51 -9.59 8.13 3.01
N LEU A 52 -9.95 6.88 2.78
CA LEU A 52 -11.29 6.42 2.37
C LEU A 52 -12.25 6.19 3.54
N SER A 53 -11.84 6.47 4.79
CA SER A 53 -12.64 6.26 5.99
C SER A 53 -13.10 4.80 6.17
N VAL A 54 -12.23 3.85 5.78
CA VAL A 54 -12.42 2.41 5.98
C VAL A 54 -11.80 2.02 7.32
N SER A 55 -12.55 1.26 8.14
CA SER A 55 -12.04 0.72 9.40
C SER A 55 -11.27 -0.57 9.16
N PHE A 56 -10.11 -0.70 9.79
CA PHE A 56 -9.27 -1.89 9.65
C PHE A 56 -8.52 -2.21 10.94
N HIS A 57 -8.12 -3.47 11.06
CA HIS A 57 -7.08 -3.94 11.96
C HIS A 57 -5.79 -4.15 11.17
N LEU A 58 -4.65 -3.85 11.77
CA LEU A 58 -3.34 -4.05 11.15
C LEU A 58 -2.46 -4.87 12.08
N THR A 59 -1.96 -6.00 11.59
CA THR A 59 -0.94 -6.80 12.24
C THR A 59 0.38 -6.61 11.50
N SER A 60 1.37 -6.08 12.22
CA SER A 60 2.71 -5.74 11.73
C SER A 60 3.72 -6.01 12.84
N LYS A 61 4.94 -6.41 12.49
CA LYS A 61 6.07 -6.57 13.41
C LYS A 61 7.21 -5.62 13.05
N VAL A 62 7.80 -5.03 14.07
CA VAL A 62 8.97 -4.15 13.95
C VAL A 62 9.96 -4.43 15.08
N GLY A 63 11.21 -4.01 14.90
CA GLY A 63 12.21 -4.05 15.96
C GLY A 63 12.09 -2.87 16.92
N VAL A 64 12.85 -2.92 18.00
CA VAL A 64 12.96 -1.80 18.98
C VAL A 64 13.55 -0.52 18.39
N ASP A 65 14.16 -0.63 17.20
CA ASP A 65 14.76 0.45 16.44
C ASP A 65 13.75 1.17 15.52
N PHE A 66 12.46 0.84 15.57
CA PHE A 66 11.44 1.48 14.74
C PHE A 66 11.34 3.00 14.99
N LYS A 67 11.47 3.80 13.92
CA LYS A 67 11.69 5.25 14.02
C LYS A 67 10.42 6.10 13.88
N TYR A 68 9.35 5.55 13.33
CA TYR A 68 8.25 6.36 12.80
C TYR A 68 7.03 6.34 13.71
N PRO A 69 6.37 7.49 13.94
CA PRO A 69 5.05 7.50 14.54
C PRO A 69 4.04 6.90 13.54
N VAL A 70 3.22 5.97 13.99
CA VAL A 70 2.18 5.32 13.19
C VAL A 70 0.85 5.38 13.95
N ASN A 71 -0.26 5.36 13.21
CA ASN A 71 -1.59 5.39 13.82
C ASN A 71 -2.03 4.02 14.36
N HIS A 72 -1.32 2.96 13.98
CA HIS A 72 -1.61 1.58 14.37
C HIS A 72 -0.32 0.97 14.92
N ASP A 73 -0.31 0.71 16.22
CA ASP A 73 0.88 0.22 16.90
C ASP A 73 1.26 -1.18 16.41
N PRO A 74 2.50 -1.39 15.95
CA PRO A 74 2.98 -2.71 15.58
C PRO A 74 3.36 -3.52 16.83
N ILE A 75 3.49 -4.83 16.65
CA ILE A 75 4.11 -5.71 17.64
C ILE A 75 5.62 -5.43 17.62
N VAL A 76 6.15 -4.90 18.72
CA VAL A 76 7.58 -4.62 18.87
C VAL A 76 8.29 -5.88 19.37
N VAL A 77 9.23 -6.38 18.57
CA VAL A 77 10.02 -7.58 18.87
C VAL A 77 11.35 -7.18 19.53
N PRO A 78 11.58 -7.49 20.83
CA PRO A 78 12.76 -7.02 21.55
C PRO A 78 14.10 -7.52 21.01
N THR A 79 14.10 -8.70 20.38
CA THR A 79 15.29 -9.42 19.93
C THR A 79 15.66 -9.17 18.47
N SER A 80 14.82 -8.43 17.74
CA SER A 80 14.93 -8.30 16.29
C SER A 80 15.02 -6.84 15.87
N LYS A 81 15.63 -6.60 14.71
CA LYS A 81 15.64 -5.29 14.07
C LYS A 81 14.41 -5.12 13.19
N THR A 82 14.05 -3.88 12.91
CA THR A 82 13.03 -3.55 11.92
C THR A 82 13.52 -3.97 10.53
N THR A 83 12.62 -4.47 9.67
CA THR A 83 12.94 -4.72 8.26
C THR A 83 13.38 -3.43 7.57
N VAL A 84 14.54 -3.48 6.89
CA VAL A 84 15.12 -2.35 6.18
C VAL A 84 15.30 -2.69 4.71
N PHE A 85 14.79 -1.83 3.83
CA PHE A 85 15.02 -1.90 2.39
C PHE A 85 15.90 -0.76 1.91
N HIS A 86 16.94 -1.11 1.15
CA HIS A 86 17.75 -0.17 0.39
C HIS A 86 17.34 -0.24 -1.08
N ALA A 87 16.84 0.88 -1.60
CA ALA A 87 16.54 1.06 -3.01
C ALA A 87 17.65 1.89 -3.67
N TYR A 88 18.41 1.27 -4.56
CA TYR A 88 19.49 1.90 -5.30
C TYR A 88 18.98 2.38 -6.66
N PHE A 89 19.08 3.67 -6.93
CA PHE A 89 18.76 4.28 -8.22
C PHE A 89 20.04 4.64 -8.96
N ASP A 90 20.14 4.21 -10.21
CA ASP A 90 21.28 4.54 -11.06
C ASP A 90 21.17 5.96 -11.64
N GLN A 91 22.29 6.64 -11.87
CA GLN A 91 22.32 8.06 -12.33
C GLN A 91 22.07 8.23 -13.85
N GLY A 92 21.44 7.24 -14.49
CA GLY A 92 21.26 7.21 -15.95
C GLY A 92 20.33 8.31 -16.48
N TYR A 93 20.89 9.24 -17.26
CA TYR A 93 20.16 10.15 -18.16
C TYR A 93 19.55 9.37 -19.33
N SER A 94 18.51 8.57 -19.10
CA SER A 94 17.71 7.98 -20.18
C SER A 94 16.26 8.46 -20.10
N GLU A 95 15.79 9.10 -21.18
CA GLU A 95 14.44 9.66 -21.33
C GLU A 95 13.30 8.63 -21.29
N ASN A 96 13.62 7.34 -21.06
CA ASN A 96 12.66 6.24 -20.92
C ASN A 96 12.68 5.72 -19.48
N ALA A 97 11.79 6.25 -18.65
CA ALA A 97 11.70 6.02 -17.20
C ALA A 97 11.22 4.60 -16.81
N HIS A 98 12.06 3.59 -17.04
CA HIS A 98 12.14 2.41 -16.19
C HIS A 98 13.52 2.44 -15.53
N GLN A 99 13.69 3.29 -14.52
CA GLN A 99 14.95 3.34 -13.78
C GLN A 99 15.19 1.97 -13.13
N ASP A 100 16.25 1.28 -13.53
CA ASP A 100 16.71 0.01 -12.94
C ASP A 100 16.99 0.20 -11.45
N ARG A 101 15.96 0.00 -10.63
CA ARG A 101 16.05 0.08 -9.17
C ARG A 101 16.48 -1.28 -8.64
N VAL A 102 17.70 -1.36 -8.12
CA VAL A 102 18.11 -2.55 -7.35
C VAL A 102 17.57 -2.43 -5.93
N LEU A 103 16.71 -3.36 -5.53
CA LEU A 103 16.14 -3.40 -4.18
C LEU A 103 16.85 -4.47 -3.35
N LYS A 104 17.30 -4.10 -2.15
CA LYS A 104 17.95 -5.03 -1.21
C LYS A 104 17.28 -4.98 0.17
N ARG A 105 16.95 -6.13 0.74
CA ARG A 105 16.55 -6.29 2.14
C ARG A 105 17.82 -6.42 2.99
N VAL A 106 18.16 -5.37 3.71
CA VAL A 106 19.40 -5.28 4.50
C VAL A 106 19.22 -5.88 5.89
N GLU A 107 18.05 -5.66 6.47
CA GLU A 107 17.66 -6.20 7.77
C GLU A 107 16.26 -6.80 7.63
N VAL A 108 15.93 -7.78 8.47
CA VAL A 108 14.63 -8.46 8.46
C VAL A 108 14.14 -8.62 9.89
N CYS A 109 12.88 -8.26 10.12
CA CYS A 109 12.19 -8.53 11.37
C CYS A 109 11.63 -9.96 11.39
N ASP A 110 11.20 -10.41 12.57
CA ASP A 110 10.57 -11.73 12.71
C ASP A 110 9.34 -11.89 11.81
N PRO A 111 9.05 -13.11 11.34
CA PRO A 111 7.82 -13.37 10.62
C PRO A 111 6.60 -13.11 11.51
N ILE A 112 5.49 -12.76 10.87
CA ILE A 112 4.18 -12.69 11.51
C ILE A 112 3.66 -14.11 11.58
N ASN A 113 3.51 -14.67 12.78
CA ASN A 113 3.01 -16.02 13.01
C ASN A 113 1.47 -16.02 13.07
N PRO A 114 0.81 -17.18 12.87
CA PRO A 114 -0.64 -17.30 13.05
C PRO A 114 -1.14 -16.82 14.42
N SER A 115 -0.34 -16.98 15.48
CA SER A 115 -0.67 -16.54 16.84
C SER A 115 -0.66 -15.02 17.03
N ASP A 116 -0.04 -14.27 16.11
CA ASP A 116 -0.03 -12.81 16.15
C ASP A 116 -1.31 -12.21 15.54
N LEU A 117 -2.09 -13.03 14.82
CA LEU A 117 -3.33 -12.60 14.19
C LEU A 117 -4.49 -12.56 15.22
N PRO A 118 -5.42 -11.61 15.09
CA PRO A 118 -6.54 -11.50 16.02
C PRO A 118 -7.46 -12.74 16.01
N ASP A 119 -7.97 -13.10 17.19
CA ASP A 119 -8.95 -14.18 17.33
C ASP A 119 -10.38 -13.68 17.11
N ARG A 120 -10.65 -13.15 15.91
CA ARG A 120 -11.98 -12.74 15.44
C ARG A 120 -12.08 -12.85 13.92
N LYS A 121 -13.32 -12.87 13.41
CA LYS A 121 -13.57 -12.87 11.95
C LYS A 121 -13.49 -11.47 11.34
N PHE A 122 -13.15 -11.44 10.05
CA PHE A 122 -13.09 -10.26 9.21
C PHE A 122 -13.77 -10.52 7.86
N ASP A 123 -14.34 -9.47 7.26
CA ASP A 123 -14.95 -9.59 5.92
C ASP A 123 -13.86 -9.63 4.84
N PHE A 124 -12.79 -8.84 5.01
CA PHE A 124 -11.68 -8.73 4.06
C PHE A 124 -10.34 -8.96 4.76
N GLY A 125 -9.47 -9.79 4.18
CA GLY A 125 -8.07 -9.96 4.59
C GLY A 125 -7.12 -9.48 3.50
N MET A 126 -6.04 -8.79 3.86
CA MET A 126 -5.03 -8.27 2.94
C MET A 126 -3.63 -8.77 3.36
N ALA A 127 -3.09 -9.75 2.64
CA ALA A 127 -1.74 -10.28 2.88
C ALA A 127 -0.73 -9.56 1.99
N VAL A 128 0.07 -8.69 2.60
CA VAL A 128 0.88 -7.68 1.89
C VAL A 128 2.30 -7.61 2.44
N GLY A 129 2.93 -8.77 2.56
CA GLY A 129 4.32 -8.89 2.98
C GLY A 129 5.31 -8.34 1.93
N VAL A 130 6.39 -7.69 2.38
CA VAL A 130 7.41 -7.14 1.49
C VAL A 130 8.78 -7.78 1.67
N GLY A 131 9.05 -8.27 2.87
CA GLY A 131 10.33 -8.77 3.37
C GLY A 131 10.33 -10.25 3.73
N GLY A 132 9.33 -11.04 3.29
CA GLY A 132 9.22 -12.46 3.60
C GLY A 132 8.64 -12.76 4.99
N GLU A 133 7.90 -11.81 5.56
CA GLU A 133 7.28 -11.91 6.89
C GLU A 133 5.97 -12.71 6.91
N ILE A 134 5.35 -12.94 5.75
CA ILE A 134 4.14 -13.75 5.62
C ILE A 134 4.56 -15.18 5.32
N LEU A 135 4.25 -16.10 6.23
CA LEU A 135 4.48 -17.53 6.05
C LEU A 135 3.25 -18.22 5.43
N PRO A 136 3.40 -19.41 4.82
CA PRO A 136 2.25 -20.20 4.35
C PRO A 136 1.20 -20.43 5.44
N GLU A 137 1.63 -20.74 6.66
CA GLU A 137 0.74 -20.97 7.80
C GLU A 137 0.02 -19.68 8.23
N THR A 138 0.68 -18.53 8.08
CA THR A 138 0.07 -17.22 8.35
C THR A 138 -1.01 -16.90 7.33
N LEU A 139 -0.75 -17.12 6.04
CA LEU A 139 -1.76 -16.95 5.00
C LEU A 139 -2.90 -17.97 5.15
N GLU A 140 -2.60 -19.21 5.53
CA GLU A 140 -3.61 -20.22 5.87
C GLU A 140 -4.52 -19.75 7.00
N ARG A 141 -3.96 -19.18 8.07
CA ARG A 141 -4.76 -18.60 9.14
C ARG A 141 -5.62 -17.43 8.66
N MET A 142 -5.12 -16.59 7.76
CA MET A 142 -5.91 -15.49 7.19
C MET A 142 -7.13 -16.01 6.40
N VAL A 143 -6.97 -17.06 5.59
CA VAL A 143 -8.11 -17.66 4.84
C VAL A 143 -9.09 -18.43 5.73
N GLU A 144 -8.79 -18.64 7.01
CA GLU A 144 -9.75 -19.18 7.99
C GLU A 144 -10.58 -18.10 8.68
N ILE A 145 -9.98 -16.93 8.92
CA ILE A 145 -10.61 -15.84 9.69
C ILE A 145 -11.20 -14.74 8.81
N CYS A 146 -10.87 -14.69 7.52
CA CYS A 146 -11.36 -13.71 6.57
C CYS A 146 -12.29 -14.35 5.54
N ASP A 147 -13.42 -13.71 5.22
CA ASP A 147 -14.36 -14.21 4.21
C ASP A 147 -13.79 -14.07 2.78
N ALA A 148 -13.03 -13.00 2.50
CA ALA A 148 -12.30 -12.82 1.24
C ALA A 148 -10.86 -12.36 1.49
N VAL A 149 -9.88 -13.09 0.95
CA VAL A 149 -8.45 -12.76 1.08
C VAL A 149 -7.88 -12.21 -0.22
N PHE A 150 -7.22 -11.06 -0.10
CA PHE A 150 -6.54 -10.30 -1.12
C PHE A 150 -5.05 -10.39 -0.85
N VAL A 151 -4.26 -10.73 -1.87
CA VAL A 151 -2.83 -10.91 -1.70
C VAL A 151 -2.10 -10.08 -2.75
N ASP A 152 -1.09 -9.32 -2.32
CA ASP A 152 -0.09 -8.83 -3.26
C ASP A 152 0.92 -9.97 -3.48
N ILE A 153 1.09 -10.38 -4.74
CA ILE A 153 1.94 -11.53 -5.06
C ILE A 153 3.38 -11.34 -4.59
N GLN A 154 3.84 -10.08 -4.43
CA GLN A 154 5.15 -9.78 -3.87
C GLN A 154 5.40 -10.47 -2.51
N ALA A 155 4.34 -10.71 -1.73
CA ALA A 155 4.40 -11.42 -0.45
C ALA A 155 4.73 -12.91 -0.61
N LEU A 156 4.42 -13.50 -1.77
CA LEU A 156 4.54 -14.93 -2.05
C LEU A 156 5.81 -15.24 -2.85
N ILE A 157 6.16 -14.40 -3.83
CA ILE A 157 7.20 -14.73 -4.82
C ILE A 157 8.56 -14.07 -4.54
N ARG A 158 8.67 -13.20 -3.53
CA ARG A 158 9.96 -12.61 -3.17
C ARG A 158 10.81 -13.58 -2.36
N SER A 159 12.01 -13.81 -2.86
CA SER A 159 13.12 -14.44 -2.16
C SER A 159 14.28 -13.45 -2.06
N PHE A 160 15.30 -13.78 -1.27
CA PHE A 160 16.43 -12.89 -1.03
C PHE A 160 17.73 -13.67 -1.17
N HIS A 161 18.67 -13.11 -1.95
CA HIS A 161 20.03 -13.61 -2.01
C HIS A 161 20.76 -13.38 -0.67
N GLU A 162 21.91 -14.04 -0.47
CA GLU A 162 22.75 -13.85 0.72
C GLU A 162 23.14 -12.39 0.96
N ASN A 163 23.30 -11.60 -0.11
CA ASN A 163 23.60 -10.17 -0.05
C ASN A 163 22.36 -9.27 0.13
N GLY A 164 21.19 -9.86 0.36
CA GLY A 164 19.91 -9.17 0.55
C GLY A 164 19.19 -8.75 -0.73
N THR A 165 19.80 -8.90 -1.91
CA THR A 165 19.13 -8.54 -3.18
C THR A 165 17.85 -9.33 -3.37
N VAL A 166 16.77 -8.63 -3.69
CA VAL A 166 15.47 -9.22 -3.99
C VAL A 166 15.56 -10.04 -5.28
N LYS A 167 15.06 -11.27 -5.22
CA LYS A 167 14.90 -12.17 -6.36
C LYS A 167 13.48 -12.70 -6.38
N LEU A 168 12.89 -12.78 -7.58
CA LEU A 168 11.58 -13.41 -7.77
C LEU A 168 11.74 -14.91 -8.07
N VAL A 169 10.88 -15.72 -7.44
CA VAL A 169 10.73 -17.15 -7.74
C VAL A 169 9.38 -17.40 -8.39
N ARG A 170 9.22 -18.53 -9.10
CA ARG A 170 7.91 -18.87 -9.68
C ARG A 170 6.91 -19.16 -8.56
N LEU A 171 5.66 -18.74 -8.75
CA LEU A 171 4.60 -18.94 -7.77
C LEU A 171 4.42 -20.42 -7.39
N LYS A 172 4.57 -21.34 -8.35
CA LYS A 172 4.56 -22.80 -8.10
C LYS A 172 5.66 -23.29 -7.16
N GLU A 173 6.78 -22.57 -7.11
CA GLU A 173 7.96 -22.89 -6.30
C GLU A 173 7.95 -22.15 -4.94
N SER A 174 6.97 -21.27 -4.71
CA SER A 174 6.92 -20.38 -3.53
C SER A 174 6.46 -21.05 -2.23
N GLY A 175 5.87 -22.26 -2.30
CA GLY A 175 5.21 -22.91 -1.18
C GLY A 175 3.74 -22.46 -0.96
N PHE A 176 3.30 -21.36 -1.56
CA PHE A 176 1.93 -20.84 -1.40
C PHE A 176 0.92 -21.34 -2.44
N TYR A 177 1.39 -22.03 -3.49
CA TYR A 177 0.56 -22.39 -4.64
C TYR A 177 -0.69 -23.22 -4.27
N HIS A 178 -0.62 -24.03 -3.22
CA HIS A 178 -1.75 -24.84 -2.75
C HIS A 178 -2.89 -24.01 -2.13
N LEU A 179 -2.63 -22.75 -1.76
CA LEU A 179 -3.61 -21.84 -1.15
C LEU A 179 -4.43 -21.05 -2.18
N LEU A 180 -4.02 -21.02 -3.46
CA LEU A 180 -4.68 -20.25 -4.52
C LEU A 180 -6.19 -20.45 -4.61
N PRO A 181 -6.74 -21.68 -4.52
CA PRO A 181 -8.19 -21.90 -4.59
C PRO A 181 -8.98 -21.25 -3.44
N ARG A 182 -8.31 -20.84 -2.37
CA ARG A 182 -8.90 -20.19 -1.18
C ARG A 182 -8.72 -18.66 -1.18
N LEU A 183 -8.01 -18.11 -2.17
CA LEU A 183 -7.82 -16.67 -2.30
C LEU A 183 -8.92 -16.07 -3.17
N LYS A 184 -9.31 -14.82 -2.89
CA LYS A 184 -10.29 -14.11 -3.72
C LYS A 184 -9.61 -13.32 -4.84
N PHE A 185 -8.53 -12.60 -4.49
CA PHE A 185 -7.77 -11.77 -5.43
C PHE A 185 -6.27 -11.91 -5.22
N LEU A 186 -5.54 -11.96 -6.34
CA LEU A 186 -4.11 -11.73 -6.41
C LEU A 186 -3.82 -10.47 -7.22
N LYS A 187 -3.05 -9.55 -6.65
CA LYS A 187 -2.52 -8.39 -7.37
C LYS A 187 -1.05 -8.62 -7.71
N ALA A 188 -0.64 -8.23 -8.92
CA ALA A 188 0.74 -8.30 -9.39
C ALA A 188 1.07 -7.06 -10.24
N SER A 189 2.34 -6.65 -10.29
CA SER A 189 2.81 -5.80 -11.39
C SER A 189 2.96 -6.62 -12.69
N SER A 190 3.11 -5.94 -13.83
CA SER A 190 3.46 -6.60 -15.10
C SER A 190 4.72 -7.46 -15.01
N ASP A 191 5.71 -7.02 -14.22
CA ASP A 191 6.98 -7.73 -14.04
C ASP A 191 6.82 -8.96 -13.12
N GLU A 192 5.99 -8.83 -12.08
CA GLU A 192 5.66 -9.92 -11.16
C GLU A 192 4.76 -10.97 -11.83
N ALA A 193 3.88 -10.56 -12.74
CA ALA A 193 2.97 -11.44 -13.48
C ALA A 193 3.71 -12.49 -14.32
N LEU A 194 4.97 -12.21 -14.72
CA LEU A 194 5.84 -13.15 -15.43
C LEU A 194 6.18 -14.40 -14.59
N PHE A 195 5.96 -14.37 -13.28
CA PHE A 195 6.31 -15.46 -12.35
C PHE A 195 5.10 -16.29 -11.89
N MET A 196 3.88 -15.96 -12.34
CA MET A 196 2.66 -16.59 -11.84
C MET A 196 1.84 -17.37 -12.86
N GLU A 197 2.14 -17.29 -14.17
CA GLU A 197 1.31 -17.91 -15.23
C GLU A 197 -0.17 -17.49 -15.10
N VAL A 198 -0.47 -16.22 -15.41
CA VAL A 198 -1.78 -15.57 -15.16
C VAL A 198 -2.97 -16.40 -15.66
N GLU A 199 -2.85 -17.03 -16.83
CA GLU A 199 -3.88 -17.87 -17.44
C GLU A 199 -4.28 -19.08 -16.58
N GLU A 200 -3.32 -19.65 -15.87
CA GLU A 200 -3.55 -20.77 -14.96
C GLU A 200 -4.10 -20.28 -13.62
N VAL A 201 -3.54 -19.20 -13.09
CA VAL A 201 -3.96 -18.65 -11.78
C VAL A 201 -5.37 -18.08 -11.83
N ARG A 202 -5.79 -17.46 -12.94
CA ARG A 202 -7.14 -16.91 -13.09
C ARG A 202 -8.25 -17.96 -13.02
N GLN A 203 -7.90 -19.25 -13.15
CA GLN A 203 -8.84 -20.36 -12.94
C GLN A 203 -9.16 -20.61 -11.47
N TRP A 204 -8.30 -20.16 -10.55
CA TRP A 204 -8.43 -20.38 -9.10
C TRP A 204 -8.91 -19.14 -8.36
N CYS A 205 -8.43 -17.95 -8.72
CA CYS A 205 -8.82 -16.70 -8.10
C CYS A 205 -8.74 -15.55 -9.12
N CYS A 206 -9.32 -14.39 -8.79
CA CYS A 206 -9.22 -13.24 -9.67
C CYS A 206 -7.79 -12.66 -9.63
N VAL A 207 -7.29 -12.18 -10.77
CA VAL A 207 -5.96 -11.60 -10.87
C VAL A 207 -6.07 -10.16 -11.32
N VAL A 208 -5.33 -9.25 -10.69
CA VAL A 208 -5.21 -7.85 -11.11
C VAL A 208 -3.74 -7.58 -11.46
N VAL A 209 -3.47 -7.26 -12.72
CA VAL A 209 -2.12 -6.92 -13.19
C VAL A 209 -2.04 -5.43 -13.43
N THR A 210 -1.16 -4.73 -12.70
CA THR A 210 -0.94 -3.29 -12.87
C THR A 210 0.16 -3.04 -13.91
N HIS A 211 -0.10 -2.15 -14.86
CA HIS A 211 0.80 -1.77 -15.96
C HIS A 211 1.35 -0.34 -15.79
N GLY A 212 1.63 0.06 -14.54
CA GLY A 212 2.15 1.40 -14.24
C GLY A 212 1.27 2.51 -14.80
N LYS A 213 1.82 3.32 -15.71
CA LYS A 213 1.11 4.46 -16.33
C LYS A 213 -0.03 4.06 -17.26
N ASP A 214 -0.10 2.78 -17.66
CA ASP A 214 -1.07 2.27 -18.63
C ASP A 214 -2.31 1.67 -17.96
N GLY A 215 -2.39 1.72 -16.62
CA GLY A 215 -3.56 1.32 -15.84
C GLY A 215 -3.43 -0.09 -15.28
N CYS A 216 -4.51 -0.87 -15.33
CA CYS A 216 -4.47 -2.28 -14.93
C CYS A 216 -5.40 -3.15 -15.76
N GLU A 217 -5.16 -4.45 -15.73
CA GLU A 217 -6.03 -5.47 -16.29
C GLU A 217 -6.52 -6.40 -15.18
N VAL A 218 -7.82 -6.70 -15.20
CA VAL A 218 -8.46 -7.63 -14.27
C VAL A 218 -8.79 -8.90 -15.04
N TYR A 219 -8.35 -10.04 -14.54
CA TYR A 219 -8.59 -11.37 -15.10
C TYR A 219 -9.45 -12.18 -14.13
N TRP A 220 -10.45 -12.87 -14.67
CA TRP A 220 -11.24 -13.89 -13.98
C TRP A 220 -11.29 -15.14 -14.86
N LYS A 221 -11.96 -16.18 -14.37
CA LYS A 221 -11.95 -17.51 -15.00
C LYS A 221 -12.22 -17.50 -16.51
N ASP A 222 -13.23 -16.73 -16.92
CA ASP A 222 -13.78 -16.75 -18.29
C ASP A 222 -13.64 -15.41 -19.01
N GLY A 223 -12.76 -14.51 -18.53
CA GLY A 223 -12.56 -13.22 -19.19
C GLY A 223 -11.52 -12.31 -18.55
N GLU A 224 -11.37 -11.16 -19.19
CA GLU A 224 -10.45 -10.10 -18.78
C GLU A 224 -11.00 -8.72 -19.13
N MET A 225 -10.54 -7.70 -18.43
CA MET A 225 -10.94 -6.32 -18.65
C MET A 225 -9.80 -5.35 -18.37
N LYS A 226 -9.55 -4.43 -19.31
CA LYS A 226 -8.64 -3.30 -19.10
C LYS A 226 -9.36 -2.16 -18.39
N ILE A 227 -8.68 -1.57 -17.41
CA ILE A 227 -9.16 -0.45 -16.60
C ILE A 227 -8.24 0.74 -16.83
N ALA A 228 -8.85 1.87 -17.21
CA ALA A 228 -8.14 3.06 -17.65
C ALA A 228 -7.21 3.66 -16.56
N PRO A 229 -6.06 4.23 -16.95
CA PRO A 229 -5.15 4.90 -16.02
C PRO A 229 -5.62 6.29 -15.61
N PHE A 230 -4.87 6.90 -14.71
CA PHE A 230 -4.93 8.34 -14.40
C PHE A 230 -3.56 8.97 -14.64
N GLY A 231 -3.52 10.10 -15.34
CA GLY A 231 -2.27 10.83 -15.59
C GLY A 231 -1.59 11.24 -14.29
N ALA A 232 -0.27 11.06 -14.19
CA ALA A 232 0.51 11.37 -13.00
C ALA A 232 1.90 11.90 -13.38
N ASN A 233 2.43 12.79 -12.54
CA ASN A 233 3.83 13.23 -12.63
C ASN A 233 4.66 12.36 -11.69
N GLN A 234 5.28 11.32 -12.23
CA GLN A 234 6.05 10.37 -11.43
C GLN A 234 7.34 11.02 -10.89
N ILE A 235 7.49 10.95 -9.56
CA ILE A 235 8.70 11.33 -8.81
C ILE A 235 9.31 10.07 -8.19
N ASP A 236 8.50 9.22 -7.54
CA ASP A 236 8.94 7.99 -6.89
C ASP A 236 7.88 6.89 -7.09
N PRO A 237 8.16 5.77 -7.77
CA PRO A 237 7.17 4.70 -7.96
C PRO A 237 6.87 3.89 -6.70
N THR A 238 7.62 4.08 -5.60
CA THR A 238 7.52 3.26 -4.39
C THR A 238 6.12 3.33 -3.78
N GLY A 239 5.56 2.16 -3.46
CA GLY A 239 4.24 2.04 -2.84
C GLY A 239 3.04 2.27 -3.77
N ALA A 240 3.24 2.56 -5.06
CA ALA A 240 2.12 2.78 -5.99
C ALA A 240 1.21 1.56 -6.15
N GLY A 241 1.80 0.35 -6.21
CA GLY A 241 1.05 -0.90 -6.25
C GLY A 241 0.32 -1.22 -4.94
N ASP A 242 0.91 -0.84 -3.80
CA ASP A 242 0.31 -1.03 -2.49
C ASP A 242 -0.88 -0.06 -2.30
N SER A 243 -0.71 1.21 -2.67
CA SER A 243 -1.79 2.19 -2.69
C SER A 243 -2.89 1.83 -3.69
N PHE A 244 -2.53 1.22 -4.83
CA PHE A 244 -3.52 0.64 -5.74
C PHE A 244 -4.36 -0.42 -5.02
N LEU A 245 -3.71 -1.37 -4.35
CA LEU A 245 -4.41 -2.46 -3.65
C LEU A 245 -5.28 -1.91 -2.51
N GLY A 246 -4.80 -0.90 -1.78
CA GLY A 246 -5.58 -0.19 -0.76
C GLY A 246 -6.81 0.51 -1.35
N GLY A 247 -6.67 1.18 -2.50
CA GLY A 247 -7.79 1.83 -3.18
C GLY A 247 -8.80 0.82 -3.74
N PHE A 248 -8.30 -0.29 -4.28
CA PHE A 248 -9.11 -1.40 -4.79
C PHE A 248 -9.97 -2.02 -3.68
N VAL A 249 -9.35 -2.47 -2.59
CA VAL A 249 -10.09 -3.04 -1.46
C VAL A 249 -10.98 -1.99 -0.80
N GLY A 250 -10.53 -0.74 -0.66
CA GLY A 250 -11.37 0.34 -0.15
C GLY A 250 -12.62 0.61 -1.00
N GLY A 251 -12.51 0.51 -2.32
CA GLY A 251 -13.66 0.59 -3.23
C GLY A 251 -14.63 -0.57 -3.05
N LEU A 252 -14.13 -1.80 -2.96
CA LEU A 252 -14.96 -2.99 -2.71
C LEU A 252 -15.66 -2.92 -1.34
N VAL A 253 -14.96 -2.42 -0.32
CA VAL A 253 -15.52 -2.21 1.02
C VAL A 253 -16.69 -1.19 0.99
N HIS A 254 -16.58 -0.18 0.14
CA HIS A 254 -17.66 0.76 -0.12
C HIS A 254 -18.75 0.22 -1.04
N GLY A 255 -18.67 -1.05 -1.47
CA GLY A 255 -19.69 -1.73 -2.27
C GLY A 255 -19.59 -1.46 -3.76
N LEU A 256 -18.46 -0.96 -4.26
CA LEU A 256 -18.23 -0.84 -5.70
C LEU A 256 -18.05 -2.22 -6.33
N VAL A 257 -18.45 -2.34 -7.61
CA VAL A 257 -18.11 -3.50 -8.44
C VAL A 257 -16.62 -3.48 -8.82
N VAL A 258 -16.08 -4.63 -9.23
CA VAL A 258 -14.63 -4.80 -9.46
C VAL A 258 -14.03 -3.77 -10.42
N PRO A 259 -14.63 -3.47 -11.59
CA PRO A 259 -14.08 -2.44 -12.49
C PRO A 259 -13.97 -1.05 -11.83
N ASP A 260 -14.99 -0.63 -11.08
CA ASP A 260 -15.01 0.68 -10.41
C ASP A 260 -14.05 0.72 -9.22
N ALA A 261 -13.94 -0.38 -8.46
CA ALA A 261 -12.93 -0.52 -7.44
C ALA A 261 -11.51 -0.45 -8.03
N ALA A 262 -11.27 -1.07 -9.18
CA ALA A 262 -9.99 -1.03 -9.86
C ALA A 262 -9.64 0.39 -10.37
N LEU A 263 -10.64 1.19 -10.77
CA LEU A 263 -10.45 2.63 -11.02
C LEU A 263 -9.99 3.38 -9.77
N VAL A 264 -10.61 3.13 -8.62
CA VAL A 264 -10.17 3.73 -7.34
C VAL A 264 -8.74 3.30 -7.01
N GLY A 265 -8.39 2.04 -7.26
CA GLY A 265 -7.01 1.56 -7.17
C GLY A 265 -6.05 2.36 -8.08
N ASN A 266 -6.34 2.45 -9.38
CA ASN A 266 -5.53 3.21 -10.34
C ASN A 266 -5.38 4.68 -9.90
N PHE A 267 -6.45 5.26 -9.36
CA PHE A 267 -6.44 6.62 -8.84
C PHE A 267 -5.43 6.80 -7.69
N PHE A 268 -5.49 5.96 -6.65
CA PHE A 268 -4.56 6.07 -5.50
C PHE A 268 -3.11 5.72 -5.88
N GLY A 269 -2.90 4.74 -6.76
CA GLY A 269 -1.58 4.47 -7.33
C GLY A 269 -1.01 5.71 -8.03
N SER A 270 -1.83 6.38 -8.85
CA SER A 270 -1.44 7.59 -9.58
C SER A 270 -1.21 8.83 -8.71
N LEU A 271 -1.73 8.87 -7.47
CA LEU A 271 -1.42 9.92 -6.50
C LEU A 271 -0.14 9.64 -5.74
N THR A 272 0.14 8.36 -5.48
CA THR A 272 1.31 7.93 -4.70
C THR A 272 2.60 8.26 -5.41
N VAL A 273 2.63 8.05 -6.73
CA VAL A 273 3.85 8.29 -7.51
C VAL A 273 4.34 9.74 -7.54
N ALA A 274 3.51 10.70 -7.12
CA ALA A 274 3.81 12.13 -7.17
C ALA A 274 4.64 12.65 -5.98
N HIS A 275 5.02 11.79 -5.04
CA HIS A 275 5.73 12.14 -3.82
C HIS A 275 6.73 11.05 -3.43
N ILE A 276 7.84 11.42 -2.78
CA ILE A 276 8.80 10.46 -2.21
C ILE A 276 8.24 9.88 -0.91
N GLY A 277 8.26 8.55 -0.78
CA GLY A 277 7.75 7.84 0.40
C GLY A 277 6.23 7.93 0.59
N LEU A 278 5.76 7.74 1.83
CA LEU A 278 4.32 7.70 2.13
C LEU A 278 3.60 8.99 1.71
N PRO A 279 2.60 8.94 0.81
CA PRO A 279 1.99 10.13 0.25
C PRO A 279 1.11 10.85 1.28
N LYS A 280 1.21 12.18 1.31
CA LYS A 280 0.27 13.03 2.04
C LYS A 280 -0.87 13.43 1.11
N PHE A 281 -2.02 12.79 1.27
CA PHE A 281 -3.19 13.12 0.48
C PHE A 281 -3.81 14.45 0.92
N ASP A 282 -4.27 15.23 -0.06
CA ASP A 282 -5.02 16.46 0.20
C ASP A 282 -6.41 16.13 0.76
N LEU A 283 -6.77 16.72 1.91
CA LEU A 283 -8.03 16.40 2.59
C LEU A 283 -9.27 16.76 1.76
N ARG A 284 -9.22 17.85 0.98
CA ARG A 284 -10.33 18.24 0.11
C ARG A 284 -10.49 17.27 -1.04
N LEU A 285 -9.38 16.81 -1.62
CA LEU A 285 -9.38 15.75 -2.62
C LEU A 285 -9.98 14.47 -2.04
N LEU A 286 -9.50 13.99 -0.89
CA LEU A 286 -10.05 12.79 -0.25
C LEU A 286 -11.55 12.92 0.03
N GLN A 287 -12.00 14.09 0.47
CA GLN A 287 -13.42 14.33 0.70
C GLN A 287 -14.25 14.17 -0.58
N ARG A 288 -13.80 14.74 -1.69
CA ARG A 288 -14.46 14.57 -3.00
C ARG A 288 -14.47 13.12 -3.46
N ILE A 289 -13.34 12.42 -3.33
CA ILE A 289 -13.26 11.01 -3.75
C ILE A 289 -14.20 10.14 -2.93
N LYS A 290 -14.32 10.38 -1.62
CA LYS A 290 -15.33 9.69 -0.79
C LYS A 290 -16.74 9.98 -1.28
N GLU A 291 -17.08 11.24 -1.60
CA GLU A 291 -18.39 11.61 -2.12
C GLU A 291 -18.70 10.93 -3.47
N GLU A 292 -17.74 10.88 -4.38
CA GLU A 292 -17.86 10.16 -5.66
C GLU A 292 -18.08 8.65 -5.45
N VAL A 293 -17.28 8.02 -4.58
CA VAL A 293 -17.42 6.59 -4.24
C VAL A 293 -18.78 6.30 -3.60
N GLN A 294 -19.25 7.15 -2.68
CA GLN A 294 -20.58 6.98 -2.06
C GLN A 294 -21.71 7.22 -3.06
N THR A 295 -21.60 8.21 -3.94
CA THR A 295 -22.60 8.48 -4.98
C THR A 295 -22.71 7.29 -5.93
N ARG A 296 -21.56 6.69 -6.28
CA ARG A 296 -21.49 5.52 -7.14
C ARG A 296 -22.16 4.29 -6.50
N LYS A 297 -21.98 4.09 -5.19
CA LYS A 297 -22.63 3.02 -4.41
C LYS A 297 -24.16 3.06 -4.46
N VAL A 298 -24.76 4.25 -4.53
CA VAL A 298 -26.23 4.42 -4.48
C VAL A 298 -26.92 3.93 -5.77
N GLN A 299 -26.17 3.65 -6.83
CA GLN A 299 -26.68 3.10 -8.08
C GLN A 299 -26.10 1.69 -8.36
N GLY A 300 -26.56 0.70 -7.60
CA GLY A 300 -26.55 -0.69 -8.06
C GLY A 300 -25.67 -1.66 -7.25
N THR A 301 -26.33 -2.65 -6.64
CA THR A 301 -25.81 -3.95 -6.16
C THR A 301 -24.68 -3.90 -5.13
N CYS A 302 -25.03 -4.18 -3.87
CA CYS A 302 -24.06 -4.42 -2.82
C CYS A 302 -23.26 -5.70 -3.12
N TRP A 303 -21.94 -5.61 -3.09
CA TRP A 303 -21.00 -6.72 -3.30
C TRP A 303 -21.27 -7.95 -2.41
N LEU A 304 -21.91 -7.75 -1.24
CA LEU A 304 -22.24 -8.79 -0.26
C LEU A 304 -23.67 -9.34 -0.33
N GLU A 305 -24.60 -8.73 -1.09
CA GLU A 305 -26.00 -9.18 -1.12
C GLU A 305 -26.22 -10.43 -1.99
N ARG A 306 -25.23 -10.81 -2.81
CA ARG A 306 -25.23 -12.11 -3.48
C ARG A 306 -24.53 -13.12 -2.58
N ARG A 307 -25.33 -13.94 -1.89
CA ARG A 307 -24.86 -15.18 -1.23
C ARG A 307 -24.33 -16.24 -2.22
N ASP A 308 -24.42 -15.95 -3.53
CA ASP A 308 -23.79 -16.71 -4.59
C ASP A 308 -22.52 -15.96 -5.05
N ASP A 309 -21.46 -16.73 -5.29
CA ASP A 309 -20.08 -16.38 -5.68
C ASP A 309 -19.87 -15.40 -6.86
N GLU A 310 -20.92 -14.75 -7.36
CA GLU A 310 -20.91 -13.97 -8.59
C GLU A 310 -20.40 -12.54 -8.33
N VAL A 311 -19.08 -12.42 -8.22
CA VAL A 311 -18.38 -11.14 -8.32
C VAL A 311 -18.72 -10.52 -9.68
N SER A 312 -19.25 -9.29 -9.69
CA SER A 312 -19.59 -8.60 -10.94
C SER A 312 -18.33 -8.04 -11.61
N PHE A 313 -17.94 -8.65 -12.73
CA PHE A 313 -16.85 -8.21 -13.60
C PHE A 313 -17.32 -7.36 -14.79
N THR A 314 -18.63 -7.21 -14.99
CA THR A 314 -19.17 -6.43 -16.10
C THR A 314 -18.97 -4.95 -15.85
N LYS A 315 -18.51 -4.21 -16.89
CA LYS A 315 -18.38 -2.75 -16.83
C LYS A 315 -19.77 -2.14 -16.60
N PRO A 316 -20.02 -1.53 -15.43
CA PRO A 316 -21.33 -0.96 -15.14
C PRO A 316 -21.62 0.25 -16.04
N ALA A 317 -22.90 0.51 -16.32
CA ALA A 317 -23.30 1.80 -16.90
C ALA A 317 -22.80 2.93 -15.98
N GLY A 318 -22.28 4.02 -16.55
CA GLY A 318 -21.68 5.09 -15.75
C GLY A 318 -20.19 4.93 -15.42
N HIS A 319 -19.51 3.86 -15.84
CA HIS A 319 -18.10 3.62 -15.49
C HIS A 319 -17.16 4.68 -16.07
N ASP A 320 -17.40 5.09 -17.32
CA ASP A 320 -16.57 6.11 -17.98
C ASP A 320 -16.83 7.50 -17.40
N GLU A 321 -18.08 7.78 -17.02
CA GLU A 321 -18.47 8.98 -16.28
C GLU A 321 -17.83 9.02 -14.89
N PHE A 322 -17.78 7.89 -14.19
CA PHE A 322 -17.11 7.76 -12.89
C PHE A 322 -15.60 8.01 -13.03
N HIS A 323 -14.95 7.42 -14.05
CA HIS A 323 -13.55 7.70 -14.35
C HIS A 323 -13.30 9.19 -14.64
N ALA A 324 -14.17 9.82 -15.44
CA ALA A 324 -14.08 11.24 -15.74
C ALA A 324 -14.26 12.12 -14.48
N SER A 325 -15.14 11.74 -13.56
CA SER A 325 -15.38 12.45 -12.31
C SER A 325 -14.17 12.39 -11.37
N LEU A 326 -13.59 11.20 -11.18
CA LEU A 326 -12.36 11.02 -10.41
C LEU A 326 -11.20 11.81 -11.04
N SER A 327 -11.08 11.80 -12.37
CA SER A 327 -10.05 12.54 -13.11
C SER A 327 -10.19 14.05 -12.92
N SER A 328 -11.41 14.56 -12.98
CA SER A 328 -11.72 15.98 -12.75
C SER A 328 -11.38 16.40 -11.32
N SER A 329 -11.71 15.57 -10.33
CA SER A 329 -11.34 15.81 -8.92
C SER A 329 -9.83 15.92 -8.73
N LYS A 330 -9.04 15.10 -9.42
CA LYS A 330 -7.56 15.15 -9.40
C LYS A 330 -7.03 16.48 -9.95
N LEU A 331 -7.57 16.94 -11.09
CA LEU A 331 -7.12 18.17 -11.76
C LEU A 331 -7.38 19.41 -10.91
N VAL A 332 -8.57 19.54 -10.32
CA VAL A 332 -8.92 20.71 -9.50
C VAL A 332 -8.02 20.82 -8.26
N SER A 333 -7.59 19.69 -7.68
CA SER A 333 -6.61 19.70 -6.58
C SER A 333 -5.23 20.19 -7.05
N ALA A 334 -4.81 19.81 -8.26
CA ALA A 334 -3.55 20.25 -8.85
C ALA A 334 -3.54 21.75 -9.23
N GLU A 335 -4.67 22.31 -9.62
CA GLU A 335 -4.84 23.74 -9.91
C GLU A 335 -4.90 24.59 -8.64
N CYS A 336 -5.62 24.14 -7.61
CA CYS A 336 -5.69 24.84 -6.33
C CYS A 336 -4.30 24.93 -5.63
N ARG A 337 -3.40 23.96 -5.89
CA ARG A 337 -1.98 24.03 -5.48
C ARG A 337 -1.15 25.06 -6.27
N ARG A 338 -1.55 25.43 -7.50
CA ARG A 338 -0.88 26.46 -8.31
C ARG A 338 -1.35 27.88 -7.97
N ASP A 339 -2.58 28.04 -7.53
CA ASP A 339 -3.19 29.35 -7.20
C ASP A 339 -2.85 29.87 -5.79
N LEU A 340 -2.07 29.12 -5.00
CA LEU A 340 -1.45 29.66 -3.80
C LEU A 340 -0.33 30.63 -4.21
N PRO A 341 -0.30 31.89 -3.70
CA PRO A 341 0.78 32.81 -4.03
C PRO A 341 2.11 32.19 -3.63
N ARG A 342 2.99 31.96 -4.61
CA ARG A 342 4.40 31.67 -4.31
C ARG A 342 4.97 32.90 -3.63
N SER A 343 5.09 32.86 -2.30
CA SER A 343 5.84 33.86 -1.55
C SER A 343 7.28 33.87 -2.08
N PRO A 344 7.82 35.03 -2.49
CA PRO A 344 9.20 35.09 -2.95
C PRO A 344 10.13 35.00 -1.75
N GLY A 345 10.93 33.92 -1.70
CA GLY A 345 12.11 33.83 -0.85
C GLY A 345 11.96 33.01 0.44
N SER A 346 12.15 31.70 0.33
CA SER A 346 12.84 30.93 1.37
C SER A 346 13.51 29.74 0.72
N VAL A 347 14.83 29.83 0.56
CA VAL A 347 15.69 28.67 0.38
C VAL A 347 15.47 27.79 1.61
N GLU A 348 14.86 26.61 1.47
CA GLU A 348 14.86 25.60 2.52
C GLU A 348 16.30 25.13 2.74
N GLN A 349 17.02 25.84 3.62
CA GLN A 349 18.24 25.32 4.20
C GLN A 349 17.87 24.10 5.04
N VAL A 350 18.37 22.94 4.60
CA VAL A 350 18.49 21.71 5.36
C VAL A 350 18.96 22.05 6.77
N ILE A 351 18.06 21.93 7.76
CA ILE A 351 18.40 22.09 9.17
C ILE A 351 19.22 20.85 9.56
N ARG A 352 20.54 21.01 9.60
CA ARG A 352 21.44 20.10 10.32
C ARG A 352 21.13 20.22 11.82
N PRO A 353 20.83 19.13 12.54
CA PRO A 353 20.73 19.20 13.99
C PRO A 353 22.12 19.46 14.59
N GLN A 354 22.33 20.67 15.11
CA GLN A 354 23.46 20.98 15.98
C GLN A 354 23.22 20.33 17.35
N TYR A 355 24.02 19.32 17.67
CA TYR A 355 24.18 18.80 19.02
C TYR A 355 24.67 19.93 19.96
N LYS A 356 23.80 20.42 20.84
CA LYS A 356 24.22 21.15 22.04
C LYS A 356 24.55 20.13 23.12
N GLY A 357 25.82 19.75 23.20
CA GLY A 357 26.37 19.07 24.37
C GLY A 357 26.35 20.04 25.57
N GLN A 358 25.53 19.73 26.58
CA GLN A 358 25.67 20.30 27.91
C GLN A 358 26.95 19.74 28.54
N GLN A 359 28.03 20.51 28.47
CA GLN A 359 29.22 20.27 29.29
C GLN A 359 28.93 20.82 30.70
N LYS A 360 28.87 19.90 31.67
CA LYS A 360 28.90 20.23 33.10
C LYS A 360 30.21 20.95 33.41
N PHE A 361 30.08 22.07 34.12
CA PHE A 361 31.13 22.90 34.69
C PHE A 361 32.16 22.08 35.49
N LEU A 362 33.44 22.25 35.18
CA LEU A 362 34.55 22.16 36.14
C LEU A 362 35.23 23.52 36.18
N LEU A 363 35.28 24.08 37.39
CA LEU A 363 35.80 25.40 37.71
C LEU A 363 37.34 25.41 37.66
N ASN A 364 37.88 26.54 37.24
CA ASN A 364 39.27 26.84 36.90
C ASN A 364 40.31 26.75 38.02
N SER A 365 41.56 26.68 37.53
CA SER A 365 42.76 27.41 38.00
C SER A 365 43.58 26.72 39.11
N VAL A 366 44.91 26.79 39.19
CA VAL A 366 46.02 27.41 38.45
C VAL A 366 47.27 26.95 39.23
N TYR A 367 48.35 26.66 38.50
CA TYR A 367 49.78 26.66 38.88
C TYR A 367 50.24 26.35 40.33
N ASP A 368 51.13 25.36 40.45
CA ASP A 368 52.51 25.53 40.97
C ASP A 368 53.32 24.24 40.64
N LYS A 369 54.35 24.30 39.78
CA LYS A 369 55.78 24.42 40.07
C LYS A 369 56.36 23.39 41.06
N SER A 370 57.50 22.84 40.62
CA SER A 370 58.63 22.26 41.39
C SER A 370 58.55 20.76 41.73
N ASN A 371 59.13 19.92 40.87
CA ASN A 371 60.47 19.31 41.00
C ASN A 371 60.60 18.08 40.10
#